data_AF-A0ABD6FJ91-F1
#
_entry.id   AF-A0ABD6FJ91-F1
#
_cell.length_a   1.000
_cell.length_b   1.000
_cell.length_c   1.000
_cell.angle_alpha   90.00
_cell.angle_beta   90.00
_cell.angle_gamma   90.00
#
_symmetry.space_group_name_H-M   'P 1'
#
loop_
_entity.id
_entity.type
_entity.pdbx_description
1 polymer ?
#
loop_
_entity_poly.entity_id
_entity_poly.type
_entity_poly.pdbx_seq_one_letter_code
_entity_poly.pdbx_strand_id
1 'polypeptide(L)'
;GGMKADLEAQFQHFAENQVLTLRRFAYLLCADWHLAEDLVQNALLKLYRLWPKMQRRGSVGNYARRAVLTCWLDEKRRPWRRTESGDGELPDQADPAVDIDGYGERLVDRERVLRGMTELPPGNGLCWCCGSGKNCP
;
A
#
# COMPACT_ATOMS: atom_id res chain seq x y z
N GLY A 1 -5.83 27.76 5.33
CA GLY A 1 -7.13 27.06 5.33
C GLY A 1 -7.11 26.00 6.41
N GLY A 2 -7.92 26.17 7.47
CA GLY A 2 -7.83 25.38 8.72
C GLY A 2 -7.90 23.86 8.52
N MET A 3 -8.73 23.38 7.61
CA MET A 3 -8.89 21.94 7.34
C MET A 3 -7.61 21.22 6.90
N LYS A 4 -6.70 21.89 6.17
CA LYS A 4 -5.40 21.29 5.80
C LYS A 4 -4.47 21.20 7.00
N ALA A 5 -4.44 22.23 7.84
CA ALA A 5 -3.62 22.25 9.05
C ALA A 5 -4.09 21.18 10.06
N ASP A 6 -5.40 20.96 10.18
CA ASP A 6 -5.95 19.91 11.04
C ASP A 6 -5.57 18.50 10.53
N LEU A 7 -5.59 18.28 9.21
CA LEU A 7 -5.17 17.00 8.62
C LEU A 7 -3.68 16.73 8.85
N GLU A 8 -2.85 17.77 8.71
CA GLU A 8 -1.41 17.72 8.94
C GLU A 8 -1.08 17.41 10.41
N ALA A 9 -1.73 18.11 11.35
CA ALA A 9 -1.58 17.84 12.79
C ALA A 9 -1.99 16.42 13.17
N GLN A 10 -3.09 15.92 12.60
CA GLN A 10 -3.54 14.54 12.84
C GLN A 10 -2.56 13.51 12.25
N PHE A 11 -1.99 13.78 11.08
CA PHE A 11 -0.96 12.92 10.49
C PHE A 11 0.30 12.92 11.33
N GLN A 12 0.76 14.09 11.78
CA GLN A 12 1.95 14.23 12.60
C GLN A 12 1.78 13.45 13.91
N HIS A 13 0.65 13.62 14.60
CA HIS A 13 0.35 12.86 15.81
C HIS A 13 0.35 11.34 15.56
N PHE A 14 -0.22 10.89 14.43
CA PHE A 14 -0.16 9.48 14.05
C PHE A 14 1.27 9.00 13.78
N ALA A 15 2.05 9.77 13.03
CA ALA A 15 3.42 9.43 12.66
C ALA A 15 4.31 9.32 13.91
N GLU A 16 4.26 10.29 14.81
CA GLU A 16 5.01 10.29 16.07
C GLU A 16 4.74 9.02 16.89
N ASN A 17 3.48 8.58 16.97
CA ASN A 17 3.09 7.37 17.70
C ASN A 17 3.49 6.06 16.99
N GLN A 18 3.66 6.06 15.66
CA GLN A 18 3.86 4.83 14.88
C GLN A 18 5.29 4.63 14.39
N VAL A 19 6.10 5.69 14.27
CA VAL A 19 7.47 5.63 13.73
C VAL A 19 8.31 4.56 14.43
N LEU A 20 8.33 4.51 15.76
CA LEU A 20 9.11 3.52 16.50
C LEU A 20 8.64 2.08 16.26
N THR A 21 7.32 1.87 16.24
CA THR A 21 6.71 0.56 15.99
C THR A 21 7.00 0.08 14.57
N LEU A 22 6.89 0.98 13.58
CA LEU A 22 7.18 0.68 12.18
C LEU A 22 8.67 0.44 11.94
N ARG A 23 9.56 1.17 12.63
CA ARG A 23 11.01 0.95 12.52
C ARG A 23 11.44 -0.40 13.08
N ARG A 24 10.86 -0.82 14.21
CA ARG A 24 11.05 -2.18 14.75
C ARG A 24 10.54 -3.23 13.77
N PHE A 25 9.36 -3.02 13.19
CA PHE A 25 8.81 -3.92 12.17
C PHE A 25 9.69 -4.00 10.92
N ALA A 26 10.17 -2.87 10.40
CA ALA A 26 11.08 -2.81 9.26
C ALA A 26 12.41 -3.49 9.57
N TYR A 27 12.96 -3.29 10.77
CA TYR A 27 14.19 -3.95 11.21
C TYR A 27 14.04 -5.47 11.22
N LEU A 28 12.90 -6.01 11.65
CA LEU A 28 12.64 -7.46 11.59
C LEU A 28 12.60 -8.00 10.14
N LEU A 29 12.33 -7.16 9.14
CA LEU A 29 12.31 -7.56 7.73
C LEU A 29 13.68 -7.50 7.06
N CYS A 30 14.53 -6.55 7.44
CA CYS A 30 15.80 -6.28 6.75
C CYS A 30 17.06 -6.55 7.58
N ALA A 31 16.96 -6.66 8.91
CA ALA A 31 18.07 -6.78 9.84
C ALA A 31 19.14 -5.68 9.72
N ASP A 32 18.78 -4.51 9.17
CA ASP A 32 19.64 -3.35 8.96
C ASP A 32 18.89 -2.10 9.43
N TRP A 33 19.55 -1.29 10.28
CA TRP A 33 18.92 -0.09 10.86
C TRP A 33 18.75 1.05 9.87
N HIS A 34 19.71 1.25 8.97
CA HIS A 34 19.64 2.30 7.96
C HIS A 34 18.55 1.99 6.93
N LEU A 35 18.54 0.75 6.45
CA LEU A 35 17.50 0.30 5.52
C LEU A 35 16.11 0.31 6.19
N ALA A 36 16.00 -0.06 7.46
CA ALA A 36 14.75 0.02 8.19
C ALA A 36 14.22 1.46 8.27
N GLU A 37 15.09 2.45 8.49
CA GLU A 37 14.72 3.86 8.52
C GLU A 37 14.23 4.34 7.17
N ASP A 38 14.96 4.04 6.09
CA ASP A 38 14.58 4.41 4.72
C ASP A 38 13.21 3.82 4.34
N LEU A 39 12.94 2.57 4.72
CA LEU A 39 11.66 1.91 4.45
C LEU A 39 10.50 2.60 5.19
N VAL A 40 10.72 3.01 6.43
CA VAL A 40 9.70 3.73 7.23
C VAL A 40 9.46 5.13 6.69
N GLN A 41 10.52 5.87 6.34
CA GLN A 41 10.39 7.20 5.74
C GLN A 41 9.58 7.13 4.44
N ASN A 42 9.94 6.20 3.55
CA ASN A 42 9.19 5.97 2.33
C ASN A 42 7.73 5.58 2.59
N ALA A 43 7.47 4.69 3.54
CA ALA A 43 6.11 4.29 3.90
C ALA A 43 5.27 5.46 4.43
N LEU A 44 5.83 6.33 5.27
CA LEU A 44 5.16 7.50 5.82
C LEU A 44 4.86 8.55 4.74
N LEU A 45 5.78 8.78 3.80
CA LEU A 45 5.55 9.66 2.65
C LEU A 45 4.38 9.17 1.79
N LYS A 46 4.31 7.87 1.53
CA LYS A 46 3.18 7.24 0.81
C LYS A 46 1.88 7.42 1.60
N LEU A 47 1.93 7.21 2.92
CA LEU A 47 0.76 7.32 3.78
C LEU A 47 0.24 8.76 3.87
N TYR A 48 1.12 9.76 3.91
CA TYR A 48 0.77 11.18 3.93
C TYR A 48 -0.10 11.56 2.73
N ARG A 49 0.25 11.09 1.52
CA ARG A 49 -0.53 11.35 0.29
C ARG A 49 -1.93 10.74 0.36
N LEU A 50 -2.08 9.58 0.99
CA LEU A 50 -3.35 8.87 1.13
C LEU A 50 -4.15 9.29 2.37
N TRP A 51 -3.55 10.07 3.27
CA TRP A 51 -4.11 10.42 4.58
C TRP A 51 -5.55 10.97 4.52
N PRO A 52 -5.89 11.92 3.61
CA PRO A 52 -7.26 12.44 3.51
C PRO A 52 -8.30 11.41 3.04
N LYS A 53 -7.88 10.37 2.32
CA LYS A 53 -8.72 9.25 1.89
C LYS A 53 -8.84 8.19 3.00
N MET A 54 -7.78 7.96 3.78
CA MET A 54 -7.71 6.94 4.82
C MET A 54 -8.50 7.27 6.08
N GLN A 55 -8.54 8.54 6.50
CA GLN A 55 -9.36 8.96 7.65
C GLN A 55 -10.83 8.55 7.52
N ARG A 56 -11.35 8.53 6.29
CA ARG A 56 -12.74 8.17 6.01
C ARG A 56 -13.03 6.68 6.10
N ARG A 57 -12.01 5.81 6.21
CA ARG A 57 -12.16 4.34 6.04
C ARG A 57 -11.87 3.50 7.28
N GLY A 58 -11.16 4.05 8.26
CA GLY A 58 -10.85 3.39 9.53
C GLY A 58 -9.63 2.46 9.49
N SER A 59 -8.95 2.35 10.65
CA SER A 59 -7.75 1.53 10.93
C SER A 59 -6.47 1.90 10.13
N VAL A 60 -5.90 3.09 10.38
CA VAL A 60 -4.69 3.57 9.68
C VAL A 60 -3.41 2.76 10.02
N GLY A 61 -3.36 2.11 11.19
CA GLY A 61 -2.20 1.33 11.63
C GLY A 61 -1.89 0.09 10.76
N ASN A 62 -2.91 -0.60 10.25
CA ASN A 62 -2.71 -1.76 9.37
C ASN A 62 -2.15 -1.34 8.00
N TYR A 63 -2.58 -0.18 7.50
CA TYR A 63 -2.04 0.40 6.26
C TYR A 63 -0.58 0.78 6.40
N ALA A 64 -0.19 1.36 7.55
CA ALA A 64 1.19 1.74 7.81
C ALA A 64 2.15 0.54 7.76
N ARG A 65 1.83 -0.57 8.44
CA ARG A 65 2.64 -1.80 8.39
C ARG A 65 2.70 -2.40 6.98
N ARG A 66 1.57 -2.39 6.27
CA ARG A 66 1.52 -2.89 4.89
C ARG A 66 2.34 -2.02 3.93
N ALA A 67 2.34 -0.70 4.12
CA ALA A 67 3.16 0.22 3.34
C ALA A 67 4.66 -0.08 3.52
N VAL A 68 5.10 -0.33 4.76
CA VAL A 68 6.49 -0.74 5.04
C VAL A 68 6.85 -2.05 4.34
N LEU A 69 5.97 -3.07 4.42
CA LEU A 69 6.19 -4.35 3.74
C LEU A 69 6.30 -4.19 2.22
N THR A 70 5.44 -3.38 1.61
CA THR A 70 5.50 -3.10 0.17
C THR A 70 6.81 -2.42 -0.22
N CYS A 71 7.24 -1.40 0.54
CA CYS A 71 8.54 -0.75 0.30
C CYS A 71 9.71 -1.76 0.38
N TRP A 72 9.66 -2.70 1.32
CA TRP A 72 10.69 -3.73 1.44
C TRP A 72 10.70 -4.71 0.26
N LEU A 73 9.51 -5.14 -0.20
CA LEU A 73 9.39 -6.00 -1.39
C LEU A 73 9.91 -5.30 -2.65
N ASP A 74 9.64 -4.00 -2.80
CA ASP A 74 10.15 -3.20 -3.91
C ASP A 74 11.68 -3.16 -3.88
N GLU A 75 12.27 -2.93 -2.72
CA GLU A 75 13.73 -2.91 -2.53
C GLU A 75 14.38 -4.25 -2.90
N LYS A 76 13.76 -5.37 -2.50
CA LYS A 76 14.24 -6.72 -2.85
C LYS A 76 14.09 -7.07 -4.33
N ARG A 77 13.19 -6.42 -5.06
CA ARG A 77 12.96 -6.64 -6.50
C ARG A 77 13.87 -5.80 -7.40
N ARG A 78 14.49 -4.73 -6.88
CA ARG A 78 15.43 -3.87 -7.63
C ARG A 78 16.60 -4.62 -8.29
N PRO A 79 17.25 -5.63 -7.67
CA PRO A 79 18.39 -6.32 -8.28
C PRO A 79 18.01 -7.13 -9.52
N TRP A 80 16.87 -7.83 -9.48
CA TRP A 80 16.35 -8.61 -10.61
C TRP A 80 16.02 -7.74 -11.82
N ARG A 81 15.50 -6.53 -11.59
CA ARG A 81 15.19 -5.55 -12.66
C ARG A 81 16.43 -4.97 -13.32
N ARG A 82 17.58 -4.94 -12.63
CA ARG A 82 18.84 -4.42 -13.17
C ARG A 82 19.53 -5.46 -14.07
N THR A 83 19.39 -6.74 -13.77
CA THR A 83 20.02 -7.83 -14.54
C THR A 83 19.33 -8.06 -15.90
N GLU A 84 18.03 -7.75 -16.02
CA GLU A 84 17.30 -7.85 -17.30
C GLU A 84 17.48 -6.63 -18.21
N SER A 85 18.13 -5.55 -17.73
CA SER A 85 18.44 -4.34 -18.53
C SER A 85 19.85 -4.38 -19.14
N GLY A 86 20.36 -5.59 -19.40
CA GLY A 86 21.72 -5.85 -19.89
C GLY A 86 22.01 -5.42 -21.33
N ASP A 87 21.08 -4.78 -22.03
CA ASP A 87 21.26 -4.29 -23.40
C ASP A 87 20.85 -2.80 -23.45
N GLY A 88 21.79 -1.96 -23.84
CA GLY A 88 21.82 -0.53 -23.57
C GLY A 88 20.69 0.27 -24.19
N GLU A 89 19.84 0.82 -23.32
CA GLU A 89 19.34 2.20 -23.38
C GLU A 89 18.82 2.45 -21.95
N LEU A 90 19.55 3.24 -21.15
CA LEU A 90 19.01 3.70 -19.87
C LEU A 90 17.89 4.69 -20.23
N PRO A 91 16.61 4.45 -19.90
CA PRO A 91 15.68 5.56 -19.91
C PRO A 91 16.18 6.57 -18.86
N ASP A 92 16.54 7.78 -19.32
CA ASP A 92 16.84 8.97 -18.52
C ASP A 92 15.58 9.52 -17.82
N GLN A 93 14.76 8.61 -17.31
CA GLN A 93 13.62 8.90 -16.50
C GLN A 93 13.68 7.93 -15.33
N ALA A 94 13.71 8.48 -14.11
CA ALA A 94 13.17 7.74 -12.98
C ALA A 94 11.77 7.28 -13.39
N ASP A 95 11.62 6.00 -13.71
CA ASP A 95 10.39 5.45 -14.26
C ASP A 95 9.23 5.74 -13.27
N PRO A 96 8.14 6.40 -13.70
CA PRO A 96 6.92 6.57 -12.91
C PRO A 96 6.23 5.24 -12.55
N ALA A 97 6.80 4.07 -12.87
CA ALA A 97 6.37 2.73 -12.49
C ALA A 97 6.35 2.41 -10.98
N VAL A 98 6.54 3.39 -10.11
CA VAL A 98 5.79 3.40 -8.86
C VAL A 98 4.77 4.51 -8.97
N ASP A 99 3.62 4.18 -9.56
CA ASP A 99 2.39 4.93 -9.32
C ASP A 99 2.02 4.71 -7.84
N ILE A 100 2.76 5.39 -6.97
CA ILE A 100 2.64 5.36 -5.51
C ILE A 100 1.17 5.63 -5.14
N ASP A 101 0.50 6.46 -5.93
CA ASP A 101 -0.85 6.89 -5.75
C ASP A 101 -1.83 5.78 -6.20
N GLY A 102 -1.58 5.12 -7.35
CA GLY A 102 -2.36 3.97 -7.85
C GLY A 102 -2.13 2.65 -7.11
N TYR A 103 -0.98 2.46 -6.44
CA TYR A 103 -0.78 1.34 -5.48
C TYR A 103 -1.52 1.60 -4.18
N GLY A 104 -1.50 2.84 -3.69
CA GLY A 104 -2.34 3.28 -2.58
C GLY A 104 -3.82 3.07 -2.84
N GLU A 105 -4.29 3.41 -4.05
CA GLU A 105 -5.66 3.19 -4.50
C GLU A 105 -6.02 1.71 -4.53
N ARG A 106 -5.18 0.83 -5.10
CA ARG A 106 -5.38 -0.64 -5.06
C ARG A 106 -5.46 -1.20 -3.64
N LEU A 107 -4.69 -0.70 -2.69
CA LEU A 107 -4.74 -1.14 -1.30
C LEU A 107 -6.06 -0.71 -0.63
N VAL A 108 -6.46 0.54 -0.89
CA VAL A 108 -7.71 1.13 -0.42
C VAL A 108 -8.93 0.42 -1.05
N ASP A 109 -8.83 -0.02 -2.30
CA ASP A 109 -9.87 -0.76 -3.01
C ASP A 109 -9.94 -2.22 -2.58
N ARG A 110 -8.80 -2.88 -2.35
CA ARG A 110 -8.79 -4.26 -1.85
C ARG A 110 -9.53 -4.39 -0.53
N GLU A 111 -9.45 -3.40 0.37
CA GLU A 111 -10.23 -3.41 1.61
C GLU A 111 -11.73 -3.20 1.38
N ARG A 112 -12.15 -2.40 0.39
CA ARG A 112 -13.57 -2.35 -0.02
C ARG A 112 -14.06 -3.71 -0.44
N VAL A 113 -13.25 -4.41 -1.22
CA VAL A 113 -13.56 -5.77 -1.68
C VAL A 113 -13.65 -6.71 -0.48
N LEU A 114 -12.67 -6.71 0.43
CA LEU A 114 -12.70 -7.58 1.61
C LEU A 114 -13.87 -7.28 2.56
N ARG A 115 -14.20 -6.01 2.81
CA ARG A 115 -15.38 -5.62 3.59
C ARG A 115 -16.67 -6.05 2.91
N GLY A 116 -16.78 -5.86 1.60
CA GLY A 116 -17.92 -6.36 0.83
C GLY A 116 -18.03 -7.90 0.86
N MET A 117 -16.91 -8.61 0.89
CA MET A 117 -16.90 -10.07 1.02
C MET A 117 -17.40 -10.55 2.39
N THR A 118 -17.21 -9.77 3.47
CA THR A 118 -17.80 -10.07 4.79
C THR A 118 -19.29 -9.76 4.89
N GLU A 119 -19.85 -8.99 3.96
CA GLU A 119 -21.28 -8.67 3.86
C GLU A 119 -22.04 -9.64 2.94
N LEU A 120 -21.34 -10.55 2.25
CA LEU A 120 -21.99 -11.57 1.44
C LEU A 120 -22.66 -12.61 2.38
N PRO A 121 -23.97 -12.86 2.22
CA PRO A 121 -24.61 -13.95 2.94
C PRO A 121 -23.92 -15.27 2.56
N PRO A 122 -23.64 -16.16 3.54
CA PRO A 122 -23.02 -17.44 3.24
C PRO A 122 -23.97 -18.28 2.39
N GLY A 123 -23.64 -18.39 1.10
CA GLY A 123 -24.00 -19.47 0.19
C GLY A 123 -25.49 -19.77 0.00
N ASN A 124 -26.03 -19.35 -1.15
CA ASN A 124 -26.84 -20.25 -1.97
C ASN A 124 -26.14 -20.38 -3.31
N GLY A 125 -25.70 -21.60 -3.65
CA GLY A 125 -24.84 -21.91 -4.78
C GLY A 125 -25.46 -21.60 -6.14
N LEU A 126 -25.36 -20.35 -6.57
CA LEU A 126 -25.62 -19.97 -7.95
C LEU A 126 -24.30 -20.02 -8.72
N CYS A 127 -24.23 -20.99 -9.62
CA CYS A 127 -23.19 -21.12 -10.63
C CYS A 127 -22.98 -19.78 -11.35
N TRP A 128 -21.71 -19.36 -11.46
CA TRP A 128 -21.27 -18.10 -12.08
C TRP A 128 -21.65 -18.00 -13.58
N CYS A 129 -22.21 -19.05 -14.19
CA CYS A 129 -22.67 -19.06 -15.58
C CYS A 129 -23.97 -18.27 -15.86
N CYS A 130 -24.78 -17.91 -14.86
CA CYS A 130 -26.12 -17.35 -15.13
C CYS A 130 -26.13 -15.85 -15.56
N GLY A 131 -24.97 -15.17 -15.56
CA GLY A 131 -24.86 -13.76 -15.97
C GLY A 131 -24.83 -13.50 -17.49
N SER A 132 -24.74 -14.56 -18.31
CA SER A 132 -24.81 -14.47 -19.77
C SER A 132 -25.95 -15.35 -20.22
N GLY A 133 -27.03 -14.77 -20.75
CA GLY A 133 -28.26 -15.47 -21.14
C GLY A 133 -28.07 -16.57 -22.19
N LYS A 134 -27.44 -17.69 -21.82
CA LYS A 134 -27.30 -18.91 -22.58
C LYS A 134 -27.50 -20.10 -21.64
N ASN A 135 -28.32 -21.03 -22.10
CA ASN A 135 -28.91 -22.14 -21.36
C ASN A 135 -27.86 -23.07 -20.75
N CYS A 136 -28.04 -23.47 -19.48
CA CYS A 136 -27.20 -24.46 -18.79
C CYS A 136 -27.81 -25.87 -18.99
N PRO A 137 -27.01 -26.93 -19.23
CA PRO A 137 -27.51 -28.30 -19.39
C PRO A 137 -28.03 -28.92 -18.09
#